data_AF-A0A8T0DM32-F1
#
_entry.id   AF-A0A8T0DM32-F1
#
_cell.length_a   1.000
_cell.length_b   1.000
_cell.length_c   1.000
_cell.angle_alpha   90.00
_cell.angle_beta   90.00
_cell.angle_gamma   90.00
#
_symmetry.space_group_name_H-M   'P 1'
#
loop_
_entity.id
_entity.type
_entity.pdbx_description
1 polymer ?
#
loop_
_entity_poly.entity_id
_entity_poly.type
_entity_poly.pdbx_seq_one_letter_code
_entity_poly.pdbx_strand_id
1 'polypeptide(L)'
;MADRLTELQDAINLQAENLCNAIGVIQQVAQPSFFSDFNWASRAAKPEYQAFLQGQPPDDIGRNFAVVIAATARQLDALIGSLPEEEASTELQRSAVQRLIEDYRAEGWKLARVTARLDSRLTEVRRFLTAIAQTQLTTQSLESEVYREFYGN
;
A
#
# COMPACT_ATOMS: atom_id res chain seq x y z
N MET A 1 -0.04 11.30 -0.52
CA MET A 1 -1.45 11.34 -0.97
C MET A 1 -1.61 11.13 -2.49
N ALA A 2 -0.56 10.68 -3.20
CA ALA A 2 -0.70 10.28 -4.61
C ALA A 2 -1.36 8.88 -4.76
N ASP A 3 -1.20 8.02 -3.75
CA ASP A 3 -1.56 6.60 -3.83
C ASP A 3 -3.05 6.36 -4.15
N ARG A 4 -3.96 7.08 -3.47
CA ARG A 4 -5.42 6.93 -3.72
C ARG A 4 -5.86 7.48 -5.08
N LEU A 5 -5.20 8.53 -5.57
CA LEU A 5 -5.51 9.09 -6.88
C LEU A 5 -5.00 8.18 -8.00
N THR A 6 -3.82 7.59 -7.82
CA THR A 6 -3.28 6.55 -8.72
C THR A 6 -4.15 5.29 -8.69
N GLU A 7 -4.56 4.83 -7.51
CA GLU A 7 -5.47 3.69 -7.37
C GLU A 7 -6.83 3.93 -8.03
N LEU A 8 -7.37 5.15 -7.92
CA LEU A 8 -8.59 5.54 -8.64
C LEU A 8 -8.38 5.50 -10.15
N GLN A 9 -7.25 5.99 -10.64
CA GLN A 9 -6.91 5.94 -12.06
C GLN A 9 -6.81 4.49 -12.57
N ASP A 10 -6.17 3.60 -11.80
CA ASP A 10 -6.05 2.19 -12.15
C ASP A 10 -7.42 1.49 -12.16
N ALA A 11 -8.28 1.78 -11.19
CA ALA A 11 -9.64 1.25 -11.14
C ALA A 11 -10.51 1.75 -12.32
N ILE A 12 -10.34 3.00 -12.77
CA ILE A 12 -11.03 3.53 -13.95
C ILE A 12 -10.54 2.82 -15.21
N ASN A 13 -9.23 2.61 -15.36
CA ASN A 13 -8.67 1.89 -16.49
C ASN A 13 -9.20 0.45 -16.54
N LEU A 14 -9.19 -0.24 -15.39
CA LEU A 14 -9.74 -1.59 -15.25
C LEU A 14 -11.23 -1.65 -15.60
N GLN A 15 -12.01 -0.65 -15.21
CA GLN A 15 -13.44 -0.55 -15.54
C GLN A 15 -13.64 -0.42 -17.06
N ALA A 16 -12.81 0.37 -17.74
CA ALA A 16 -12.85 0.52 -19.20
C ALA A 16 -12.51 -0.80 -19.91
N GLU A 17 -11.47 -1.50 -19.44
CA GLU A 17 -11.11 -2.83 -19.95
C GLU A 17 -12.25 -3.84 -19.77
N ASN A 18 -12.86 -3.90 -18.58
CA ASN A 18 -13.99 -4.78 -18.30
C ASN A 18 -15.17 -4.52 -19.25
N LEU A 19 -15.47 -3.26 -19.55
CA LEU A 19 -16.53 -2.88 -20.49
C LEU A 19 -16.18 -3.28 -21.93
N CYS A 20 -14.97 -2.99 -22.40
CA CYS A 20 -14.53 -3.33 -23.74
C CYS A 20 -14.48 -4.85 -23.97
N ASN A 21 -13.96 -5.60 -22.99
CA ASN A 21 -13.91 -7.05 -23.03
C ASN A 21 -15.32 -7.66 -23.02
N ALA A 22 -16.21 -7.13 -22.17
CA ALA A 22 -17.61 -7.57 -22.14
C ALA A 22 -18.28 -7.38 -23.50
N ILE A 23 -18.16 -6.20 -24.12
CA ILE A 23 -18.75 -5.91 -25.44
C ILE A 23 -18.19 -6.87 -26.49
N GLY A 24 -16.86 -7.02 -26.57
CA GLY A 24 -16.21 -7.87 -27.56
C GLY A 24 -16.65 -9.34 -27.45
N VAL A 25 -16.65 -9.90 -26.25
CA VAL A 25 -17.04 -11.30 -26.02
C VAL A 25 -18.54 -11.48 -26.27
N ILE A 26 -19.40 -10.59 -25.76
CA ILE A 26 -20.85 -10.69 -25.94
C ILE A 26 -21.20 -10.62 -27.43
N GLN A 27 -20.56 -9.75 -28.22
CA GLN A 27 -20.79 -9.69 -29.67
C GLN A 27 -20.30 -10.95 -30.39
N GLN A 28 -19.18 -11.54 -29.97
CA GLN A 28 -18.65 -12.76 -30.57
C GLN A 28 -19.56 -13.97 -30.34
N VAL A 29 -20.18 -14.06 -29.17
CA VAL A 29 -21.07 -15.18 -28.79
C VAL A 29 -22.54 -14.88 -29.06
N ALA A 30 -22.88 -13.67 -29.51
CA ALA A 30 -24.25 -13.29 -29.81
C ALA A 30 -24.80 -14.14 -30.97
N GLN A 31 -25.88 -14.85 -30.69
CA GLN A 31 -26.63 -15.52 -31.75
C GLN A 31 -27.53 -14.52 -32.49
N PRO A 32 -27.70 -14.69 -33.82
CA PRO A 32 -28.69 -13.93 -34.56
C PRO A 32 -30.09 -14.14 -33.96
N SER A 33 -30.77 -13.04 -33.62
CA SER A 33 -32.17 -13.07 -33.20
C SER A 33 -33.08 -13.06 -34.43
N PHE A 34 -34.10 -13.91 -34.45
CA PHE A 34 -35.05 -14.00 -35.56
C PHE A 34 -36.43 -13.52 -35.14
N PHE A 35 -37.11 -12.79 -36.03
CA PHE A 35 -38.50 -12.39 -35.82
C PHE A 35 -39.45 -13.55 -36.12
N SER A 36 -40.48 -13.72 -35.29
CA SER A 36 -41.49 -14.79 -35.38
C SER A 36 -42.27 -14.80 -36.70
N ASP A 37 -42.34 -13.66 -37.40
CA ASP A 37 -43.13 -13.48 -38.62
C ASP A 37 -42.44 -14.05 -39.88
N PHE A 38 -41.19 -14.46 -39.78
CA PHE A 38 -40.45 -15.10 -40.88
C PHE A 38 -40.61 -16.62 -40.79
N ASN A 39 -41.09 -17.28 -41.86
CA ASN A 39 -41.30 -18.74 -41.94
C ASN A 39 -39.97 -19.52 -41.78
N TRP A 40 -39.58 -19.71 -40.52
CA TRP A 40 -38.27 -20.20 -40.09
C TRP A 40 -38.14 -21.72 -40.23
N ALA A 41 -39.25 -22.46 -40.11
CA ALA A 41 -39.28 -23.92 -40.19
C ALA A 41 -38.67 -24.44 -41.51
N SER A 42 -38.81 -23.69 -42.60
CA SER A 42 -38.23 -24.02 -43.90
C SER A 42 -36.75 -23.66 -44.05
N ARG A 43 -36.21 -22.71 -43.27
CA ARG A 43 -34.79 -22.29 -43.33
C ARG A 43 -33.91 -22.99 -42.29
N ALA A 44 -34.46 -23.37 -41.15
CA ALA A 44 -33.75 -24.12 -40.11
C ALA A 44 -33.38 -25.56 -40.50
N ALA A 45 -34.03 -26.10 -41.53
CA ALA A 45 -33.69 -27.39 -42.11
C ALA A 45 -32.40 -27.34 -42.97
N LYS A 46 -31.89 -26.16 -43.31
CA LYS A 46 -30.60 -26.03 -44.01
C LYS A 46 -29.45 -26.21 -43.00
N PRO A 47 -28.45 -27.06 -43.32
CA PRO A 47 -27.34 -27.35 -42.42
C PRO A 47 -26.53 -26.09 -42.03
N GLU A 48 -26.51 -25.09 -42.90
CA GLU A 48 -25.88 -23.77 -42.71
C GLU A 48 -26.40 -23.04 -41.46
N TYR A 49 -27.70 -23.14 -41.16
CA TYR A 49 -28.35 -22.44 -40.03
C TYR A 49 -28.43 -23.32 -38.77
N GLN A 50 -28.30 -24.64 -38.91
CA GLN A 50 -28.30 -25.59 -37.80
C GLN A 50 -27.06 -25.44 -36.90
N ALA A 51 -25.90 -25.08 -37.47
CA ALA A 51 -24.69 -24.79 -36.71
C ALA A 51 -24.84 -23.57 -35.78
N PHE A 52 -25.64 -22.57 -36.18
CA PHE A 52 -25.91 -21.37 -35.36
C PHE A 52 -26.89 -21.63 -34.21
N LEU A 53 -27.77 -22.63 -34.33
CA LEU A 53 -28.77 -22.96 -33.29
C LEU A 53 -28.21 -23.83 -32.16
N GLN A 54 -27.12 -24.54 -32.38
CA GLN A 54 -26.55 -25.47 -31.38
C GLN A 54 -25.66 -24.79 -30.33
N GLY A 55 -25.16 -23.59 -30.59
CA GLY A 55 -24.25 -22.91 -29.66
C GLY A 55 -25.00 -22.00 -28.68
N GLN A 56 -25.87 -22.54 -27.81
CA GLN A 56 -26.59 -21.73 -26.80
C GLN A 56 -25.67 -20.62 -26.27
N PRO A 57 -26.11 -19.35 -26.24
CA PRO A 57 -25.33 -18.34 -25.55
C PRO A 57 -25.21 -18.81 -24.10
N PRO A 58 -23.99 -18.84 -23.53
CA PRO A 58 -23.85 -19.08 -22.11
C PRO A 58 -24.45 -17.86 -21.41
N ASP A 59 -25.71 -17.98 -20.95
CA ASP A 59 -26.42 -16.95 -20.18
C ASP A 59 -25.57 -16.42 -19.00
N ASP A 60 -24.59 -17.21 -18.57
CA ASP A 60 -23.62 -16.89 -17.55
C ASP A 60 -22.57 -15.85 -17.96
N ILE A 61 -22.18 -15.73 -19.25
CA ILE A 61 -21.10 -14.80 -19.65
C ILE A 61 -21.50 -13.34 -19.41
N GLY A 62 -22.68 -12.94 -19.91
CA GLY A 62 -23.18 -11.58 -19.71
C GLY A 62 -23.36 -11.25 -18.23
N ARG A 63 -23.86 -12.21 -17.45
CA ARG A 63 -24.03 -12.08 -16.00
C ARG A 63 -22.70 -11.95 -15.27
N ASN A 64 -21.68 -12.72 -15.64
CA ASN A 64 -20.35 -12.66 -15.04
C ASN A 64 -19.70 -11.29 -15.30
N PHE A 65 -19.77 -10.77 -16.52
CA PHE A 65 -19.29 -9.41 -16.81
C PHE A 65 -20.06 -8.35 -16.03
N ALA A 66 -21.38 -8.46 -15.94
CA ALA A 66 -22.20 -7.54 -15.15
C ALA A 66 -21.79 -7.52 -13.66
N VAL A 67 -21.50 -8.69 -13.08
CA VAL A 67 -21.01 -8.80 -11.70
C VAL A 67 -19.66 -8.09 -11.52
N VAL A 68 -18.70 -8.33 -12.43
CA VAL A 68 -17.37 -7.71 -12.38
C VAL A 68 -17.46 -6.19 -12.54
N ILE A 69 -18.19 -5.71 -13.55
CA ILE A 69 -18.44 -4.28 -13.80
C ILE A 69 -19.08 -3.62 -12.57
N ALA A 70 -20.10 -4.24 -11.97
CA ALA A 70 -20.77 -3.70 -10.79
C ALA A 70 -19.90 -3.75 -9.52
N ALA A 71 -18.96 -4.68 -9.44
CA ALA A 71 -17.98 -4.74 -8.35
C ALA A 71 -16.94 -3.62 -8.48
N THR A 72 -16.37 -3.44 -9.68
CA THR A 72 -15.40 -2.38 -9.96
C THR A 72 -16.04 -0.98 -9.81
N ALA A 73 -17.28 -0.79 -10.23
CA ALA A 73 -18.02 0.46 -10.00
C ALA A 73 -18.19 0.79 -8.51
N ARG A 74 -18.53 -0.21 -7.68
CA ARG A 74 -18.61 -0.02 -6.22
C ARG A 74 -17.26 0.31 -5.59
N GLN A 75 -16.17 -0.25 -6.12
CA GLN A 75 -14.82 0.08 -5.67
C GLN A 75 -14.47 1.53 -6.03
N LEU A 76 -14.86 2.01 -7.22
CA LEU A 76 -14.71 3.42 -7.60
C LEU A 76 -15.46 4.34 -6.65
N ASP A 77 -16.72 4.04 -6.32
CA ASP A 77 -17.51 4.83 -5.37
C ASP A 77 -16.85 4.89 -3.98
N ALA A 78 -16.33 3.75 -3.50
CA ALA A 78 -15.62 3.68 -2.23
C ALA A 78 -14.31 4.50 -2.25
N LEU A 79 -13.57 4.45 -3.36
CA LEU A 79 -12.34 5.22 -3.52
C LEU A 79 -12.63 6.72 -3.54
N ILE A 80 -13.65 7.15 -4.30
CA ILE A 80 -14.10 8.54 -4.33
C ILE A 80 -14.53 9.01 -2.95
N GLY A 81 -15.32 8.21 -2.22
CA GLY A 81 -15.74 8.52 -0.86
C GLY A 81 -14.59 8.53 0.17
N SER A 82 -13.45 7.92 -0.16
CA SER A 82 -12.24 7.93 0.69
C SER A 82 -11.30 9.09 0.38
N LEU A 83 -11.58 9.88 -0.67
CA LEU A 83 -10.77 11.04 -0.98
C LEU A 83 -10.93 12.10 0.12
N PRO A 84 -9.84 12.76 0.53
CA PRO A 84 -9.93 13.88 1.45
C PRO A 84 -10.80 14.98 0.84
N GLU A 85 -11.63 15.63 1.66
CA GLU A 85 -12.47 16.74 1.22
C GLU A 85 -11.63 17.84 0.55
N GLU A 86 -12.03 18.24 -0.65
CA GLU A 86 -11.33 19.22 -1.49
C GLU A 86 -11.46 20.67 -0.96
N GLU A 87 -12.30 20.91 0.05
CA GLU A 87 -12.64 22.25 0.56
C GLU A 87 -11.62 22.89 1.51
N ALA A 88 -10.49 22.24 1.78
CA ALA A 88 -9.41 22.92 2.47
C ALA A 88 -8.72 23.88 1.49
N SER A 89 -9.14 25.16 1.48
CA SER A 89 -8.45 26.25 0.77
C SER A 89 -6.93 26.06 0.89
N THR A 90 -6.21 26.18 -0.23
CA THR A 90 -4.75 25.98 -0.28
C THR A 90 -4.00 26.77 0.80
N GLU A 91 -4.57 27.89 1.24
CA GLU A 91 -4.06 28.71 2.35
C GLU A 91 -4.24 28.04 3.72
N LEU A 92 -5.40 27.42 3.98
CA LEU A 92 -5.64 26.64 5.21
C LEU A 92 -4.70 25.43 5.28
N GLN A 93 -4.50 24.73 4.15
CA GLN A 93 -3.54 23.62 4.07
C GLN A 93 -2.12 24.09 4.36
N ARG A 94 -1.68 25.22 3.76
CA ARG A 94 -0.37 25.80 4.05
C ARG A 94 -0.22 26.18 5.52
N SER A 95 -1.24 26.79 6.13
CA SER A 95 -1.24 27.13 7.55
C SER A 95 -1.15 25.90 8.44
N ALA A 96 -1.90 24.84 8.13
CA ALA A 96 -1.85 23.57 8.85
C ALA A 96 -0.46 22.91 8.74
N VAL A 97 0.13 22.91 7.54
CA VAL A 97 1.49 22.40 7.32
C VAL A 97 2.53 23.22 8.10
N GLN A 98 2.42 24.54 8.10
CA GLN A 98 3.32 25.39 8.89
C GLN A 98 3.24 25.09 10.38
N ARG A 99 2.03 24.95 10.94
CA ARG A 99 1.84 24.54 12.34
C ARG A 99 2.47 23.18 12.63
N LEU A 100 2.26 22.21 11.75
CA LEU A 100 2.84 20.87 11.91
C LEU A 100 4.38 20.90 11.88
N ILE A 101 4.98 21.76 11.05
CA ILE A 101 6.44 21.95 11.03
C ILE A 101 6.94 22.58 12.33
N GLU A 102 6.22 23.56 12.86
CA GLU A 102 6.54 24.21 14.14
C GLU A 102 6.50 23.20 15.29
N ASP A 103 5.42 22.40 15.36
CA ASP A 103 5.24 21.36 16.37
C ASP A 103 6.32 20.28 16.24
N TYR A 104 6.61 19.83 15.01
CA TYR A 104 7.68 18.87 14.75
C TYR A 104 9.05 19.38 15.22
N ARG A 105 9.35 20.67 14.97
CA ARG A 105 10.58 21.29 15.45
C ARG A 105 10.61 21.33 16.97
N ALA A 106 9.52 21.73 17.62
CA ALA A 106 9.43 21.81 19.07
C ALA A 106 9.64 20.43 19.73
N GLU A 107 9.02 19.38 19.19
CA GLU A 107 9.25 18.00 19.66
C GLU A 107 10.67 17.52 19.37
N GLY A 108 11.24 17.89 18.21
CA GLY A 108 12.64 17.64 17.88
C GLY A 108 13.61 18.27 18.88
N TRP A 109 13.36 19.50 19.33
CA TRP A 109 14.15 20.16 20.37
C TRP A 109 14.07 19.45 21.71
N LYS A 110 12.87 19.01 22.11
CA LYS A 110 12.68 18.23 23.35
C LYS A 110 13.48 16.93 23.29
N LEU A 111 13.42 16.21 22.17
CA LEU A 111 14.18 14.99 21.96
C LEU A 111 15.70 15.27 22.02
N ALA A 112 16.19 16.27 21.29
CA ALA A 112 17.61 16.63 21.28
C ALA A 112 18.14 16.93 22.69
N ARG A 113 17.35 17.65 23.50
CA ARG A 113 17.69 17.95 24.89
C ARG A 113 17.78 16.70 25.76
N VAL A 114 16.84 15.77 25.60
CA VAL A 114 16.87 14.48 26.33
C VAL A 114 18.10 13.68 25.91
N THR A 115 18.36 13.56 24.61
CA THR A 115 19.52 12.84 24.07
C THR A 115 20.84 13.43 24.58
N ALA A 116 21.00 14.75 24.59
CA ALA A 116 22.19 15.42 25.12
C ALA A 116 22.41 15.11 26.62
N ARG A 117 21.33 15.08 27.41
CA ARG A 117 21.41 14.72 28.83
C ARG A 117 21.81 13.25 29.03
N LEU A 118 21.28 12.36 28.20
CA LEU A 118 21.62 10.94 28.24
C LEU A 118 23.09 10.72 27.85
N ASP A 119 23.57 11.40 26.82
CA ASP A 119 24.95 11.30 26.37
C ASP A 119 25.93 11.78 27.44
N SER A 120 25.66 12.94 28.06
CA SER A 120 26.46 13.45 29.18
C SER A 120 26.54 12.46 30.36
N ARG A 121 25.42 11.83 30.72
CA ARG A 121 25.38 10.80 31.77
C ARG A 121 26.17 9.55 31.37
N LEU A 122 26.07 9.12 30.11
CA LEU A 122 26.84 8.00 29.60
C LEU A 122 28.34 8.31 29.61
N THR A 123 28.76 9.53 29.27
CA THR A 123 30.16 9.96 29.37
C THR A 123 30.64 9.87 30.82
N GLU A 124 29.84 10.30 31.79
CA GLU A 124 30.19 10.25 33.21
C GLU A 124 30.32 8.80 33.70
N VAL A 125 29.37 7.93 33.37
CA VAL A 125 29.45 6.50 33.69
C VAL A 125 30.69 5.85 33.06
N ARG A 126 30.98 6.15 31.79
CA ARG A 126 32.21 5.67 31.12
C ARG A 126 33.46 6.13 31.85
N ARG A 127 33.53 7.39 32.28
CA ARG A 127 34.66 7.92 33.05
C ARG A 127 34.85 7.16 34.37
N PHE A 128 33.78 6.88 35.11
CA PHE A 128 33.88 6.11 36.36
C PHE A 128 34.36 4.68 36.10
N LEU A 129 33.84 4.01 35.06
CA LEU A 129 34.29 2.67 34.70
C LEU A 129 35.77 2.64 34.31
N THR A 130 36.25 3.64 33.55
CA THR A 130 37.69 3.77 33.23
C THR A 130 38.54 4.00 34.48
N ALA A 131 38.08 4.83 35.41
CA ALA A 131 38.81 5.06 36.67
C ALA A 131 38.90 3.78 37.51
N ILE A 132 37.80 3.04 37.65
CA ILE A 132 37.78 1.75 38.36
C ILE A 132 38.74 0.75 37.71
N ALA A 133 38.68 0.62 36.38
CA ALA A 133 39.58 -0.26 35.64
C ALA A 133 41.06 0.13 35.85
N GLN A 134 41.37 1.42 35.81
CA GLN A 134 42.73 1.91 36.05
C GLN A 134 43.20 1.60 37.49
N THR A 135 42.35 1.84 38.50
CA THR A 135 42.67 1.51 39.89
C THR A 135 42.94 0.02 40.06
N GLN A 136 42.10 -0.85 39.47
CA GLN A 136 42.28 -2.30 39.51
C GLN A 136 43.61 -2.73 38.87
N LEU A 137 43.97 -2.17 37.70
CA LEU A 137 45.26 -2.42 37.06
C LEU A 137 46.44 -1.96 37.92
N THR A 138 46.34 -0.79 38.55
CA THR A 138 47.41 -0.30 39.44
C THR A 138 47.57 -1.17 40.68
N THR A 139 46.46 -1.61 41.30
CA THR A 139 46.49 -2.51 42.46
C THR A 139 47.14 -3.84 42.09
N GLN A 140 46.75 -4.45 40.96
CA GLN A 140 47.36 -5.69 40.46
C GLN A 140 48.86 -5.53 40.15
N SER A 141 49.26 -4.40 39.56
CA SER A 141 50.68 -4.12 39.30
C SER A 141 51.48 -4.01 40.59
N LEU A 142 50.97 -3.27 41.58
CA LEU A 142 51.62 -3.12 42.88
C LEU A 142 51.69 -4.45 43.62
N GLU A 143 50.62 -5.24 43.62
CA GLU A 143 50.64 -6.60 44.19
C GLU A 143 51.70 -7.47 43.52
N SER A 144 51.77 -7.47 42.18
CA SER A 144 52.80 -8.22 41.44
C SER A 144 54.23 -7.74 41.75
N GLU A 145 54.44 -6.44 41.97
CA GLU A 145 55.74 -5.85 42.27
C GLU A 145 56.18 -6.18 43.70
N VAL A 146 55.28 -6.06 44.68
CA VAL A 146 55.49 -6.51 46.06
C VAL A 146 55.78 -8.01 46.10
N TYR A 147 55.04 -8.84 45.37
CA TYR A 147 55.34 -10.27 45.28
C TYR A 147 56.73 -10.54 44.70
N ARG A 148 57.20 -9.76 43.72
CA ARG A 148 58.57 -9.85 43.21
C ARG A 148 59.63 -9.43 44.22
N GLU A 149 59.43 -8.32 44.93
CA GLU A 149 60.41 -7.83 45.93
C GLU A 149 60.56 -8.77 47.12
N PHE A 150 59.48 -9.42 47.57
CA PHE A 150 59.51 -10.31 48.74
C PHE A 150 59.78 -11.78 48.42
N TYR A 151 59.46 -12.26 47.21
CA TYR A 151 59.55 -13.69 46.86
C TYR A 151 60.24 -13.98 45.52
N GLY A 152 60.70 -12.97 44.79
CA GLY A 152 61.50 -13.15 43.57
C GLY A 152 62.99 -13.27 43.90
N ASN A 153 63.63 -14.37 43.51
CA ASN A 153 65.09 -14.54 43.51
C ASN A 153 65.76 -13.62 42.48
#